data_AF-A0A285UQS6-F1
#
_entry.id   AF-A0A285UQS6-F1
#
_cell.length_a   1.000
_cell.length_b   1.000
_cell.length_c   1.000
_cell.angle_alpha   90.00
_cell.angle_beta   90.00
_cell.angle_gamma   90.00
#
_symmetry.space_group_name_H-M   'P 1'
#
loop_
_entity.id
_entity.type
_entity.pdbx_description
1 polymer ?
#
loop_
_entity_poly.entity_id
_entity_poly.type
_entity_poly.pdbx_seq_one_letter_code
_entity_poly.pdbx_strand_id
1 'polypeptide(L)'
;MSLAYWYALLQKKRSDLRRLESCEGKLSGKQGEFSSNANLMTEPILTATTWKGTLATKFDDIRIDGILASYQEIQTTQFNNVFTILSNKIQQIKQEIESILATIAQLEAAMAEASAKH
;
A
#
# COMPACT_ATOMS: atom_id res chain seq x y z
N MET A 1 -22.54 -24.35 4.47
CA MET A 1 -22.68 -22.88 4.50
C MET A 1 -23.76 -22.48 3.49
N SER A 2 -24.61 -21.50 3.78
CA SER A 2 -25.72 -21.12 2.90
C SER A 2 -25.27 -20.23 1.74
N LEU A 3 -26.09 -20.15 0.67
CA LEU A 3 -25.87 -19.23 -0.44
C LEU A 3 -25.77 -17.76 0.04
N ALA A 4 -26.62 -17.38 1.01
CA ALA A 4 -26.60 -16.06 1.64
C ALA A 4 -25.26 -15.74 2.32
N TYR A 5 -24.61 -16.72 2.95
CA TYR A 5 -23.28 -16.54 3.53
C TYR A 5 -22.23 -16.18 2.46
N TRP A 6 -22.23 -16.90 1.33
CA TRP A 6 -21.26 -16.65 0.26
C TRP A 6 -21.46 -15.29 -0.39
N TYR A 7 -22.70 -14.85 -0.56
CA TYR A 7 -23.00 -13.49 -1.00
C TYR A 7 -22.50 -12.42 -0.03
N ALA A 8 -22.72 -12.61 1.28
CA ALA A 8 -22.20 -11.69 2.30
C ALA A 8 -20.66 -11.65 2.30
N LEU A 9 -20.01 -12.81 2.17
CA LEU A 9 -18.56 -12.91 2.09
C LEU A 9 -18.02 -12.22 0.83
N LEU A 10 -18.66 -12.39 -0.33
CA LEU A 10 -18.31 -11.70 -1.57
C LEU A 10 -18.36 -10.18 -1.41
N GLN A 11 -19.44 -9.66 -0.82
CA GLN A 11 -19.57 -8.22 -0.57
C GLN A 11 -18.48 -7.70 0.35
N LYS A 12 -18.16 -8.44 1.41
CA LYS A 12 -17.05 -8.10 2.31
C LYS A 12 -15.73 -8.04 1.55
N LYS A 13 -15.39 -9.06 0.76
CA LYS A 13 -14.12 -9.11 0.00
C LYS A 13 -14.02 -7.98 -1.03
N ARG A 14 -15.11 -7.64 -1.73
CA ARG A 14 -15.16 -6.48 -2.64
C ARG A 14 -14.95 -5.16 -1.90
N SER A 15 -15.52 -5.02 -0.71
CA SER A 15 -15.30 -3.84 0.14
C SER A 15 -13.84 -3.74 0.59
N ASP A 16 -13.26 -4.85 1.07
CA ASP A 16 -11.86 -4.92 1.49
C ASP A 16 -10.91 -4.58 0.31
N LEU A 17 -11.19 -5.08 -0.90
CA LEU A 17 -10.42 -4.76 -2.11
C LEU A 17 -10.43 -3.25 -2.41
N ARG A 18 -11.62 -2.62 -2.44
CA ARG A 18 -11.74 -1.16 -2.68
C ARG A 18 -10.97 -0.34 -1.65
N ARG A 19 -10.96 -0.79 -0.39
CA ARG A 19 -10.20 -0.11 0.67
C ARG A 19 -8.70 -0.22 0.46
N LEU A 20 -8.20 -1.37 0.02
CA LEU A 20 -6.78 -1.56 -0.29
C LEU A 20 -6.35 -0.72 -1.50
N GLU A 21 -7.12 -0.71 -2.57
CA GLU A 21 -6.84 0.11 -3.77
C GLU A 21 -6.84 1.60 -3.44
N SER A 22 -7.79 2.05 -2.60
CA SER A 22 -7.79 3.43 -2.09
C SER A 22 -6.56 3.74 -1.22
N CYS A 23 -6.11 2.80 -0.40
CA CYS A 23 -4.92 2.95 0.42
C CYS A 23 -3.65 3.07 -0.43
N GLU A 24 -3.51 2.21 -1.44
CA GLU A 24 -2.41 2.23 -2.40
C GLU A 24 -2.33 3.59 -3.11
N GLY A 25 -3.46 4.12 -3.60
CA GLY A 25 -3.49 5.45 -4.23
C GLY A 25 -3.08 6.58 -3.28
N LYS A 26 -3.52 6.55 -2.01
CA LYS A 26 -3.11 7.54 -1.00
C LYS A 26 -1.61 7.46 -0.70
N LEU A 27 -1.07 6.26 -0.57
CA LEU A 27 0.36 6.06 -0.33
C LEU A 27 1.21 6.47 -1.53
N SER A 28 0.75 6.23 -2.76
CA SER A 28 1.40 6.71 -3.98
C SER A 28 1.49 8.23 -4.00
N GLY A 29 0.41 8.92 -3.62
CA GLY A 29 0.43 10.38 -3.43
C GLY A 29 1.47 10.81 -2.39
N LYS A 30 1.57 10.11 -1.26
CA LYS A 30 2.57 10.40 -0.22
C LYS A 30 4.01 10.15 -0.69
N GLN A 31 4.27 9.09 -1.44
CA GLN A 31 5.60 8.87 -2.03
C GLN A 31 5.98 9.99 -3.02
N GLY A 32 5.00 10.49 -3.78
CA GLY A 32 5.16 11.66 -4.65
C GLY A 32 5.50 12.95 -3.88
N GLU A 33 4.83 13.20 -2.75
CA GLU A 33 5.16 14.30 -1.83
C GLU A 33 6.59 14.17 -1.29
N PHE A 34 7.02 12.97 -0.87
CA PHE A 34 8.39 12.73 -0.44
C PHE A 34 9.40 13.04 -1.55
N SER A 35 9.10 12.63 -2.78
CA SER A 35 9.98 12.90 -3.92
C SER A 35 10.07 14.39 -4.24
N SER A 36 8.95 15.11 -4.15
CA SER A 36 8.89 16.55 -4.44
C SER A 36 9.57 17.41 -3.38
N ASN A 37 9.58 16.96 -2.12
CA ASN A 37 10.11 17.69 -0.98
C ASN A 37 11.54 17.29 -0.59
N ALA A 38 12.19 16.40 -1.36
CA ALA A 38 13.52 15.88 -1.03
C ALA A 38 14.59 16.99 -0.91
N ASN A 39 14.46 18.07 -1.69
CA ASN A 39 15.37 19.22 -1.63
C ASN A 39 15.28 19.98 -0.30
N LEU A 40 14.13 19.96 0.39
CA LEU A 40 13.98 20.61 1.69
C LEU A 40 14.89 19.98 2.76
N MET A 41 15.34 18.75 2.55
CA MET A 41 16.28 18.09 3.46
C MET A 41 17.71 18.62 3.29
N THR A 42 18.05 19.19 2.13
CA THR A 42 19.41 19.64 1.76
C THR A 42 19.53 21.15 1.53
N GLU A 43 18.42 21.89 1.47
CA GLU A 43 18.38 23.36 1.42
C GLU A 43 18.23 24.05 2.78
N PRO A 44 18.82 25.24 2.99
CA PRO A 44 19.81 25.88 2.12
C PRO A 44 21.11 25.08 2.09
N ILE A 45 21.84 25.19 0.98
CA ILE A 45 23.16 24.57 0.85
C ILE A 45 24.12 25.26 1.82
N LEU A 46 24.75 24.46 2.66
CA LEU A 46 25.76 24.91 3.60
C LEU A 46 27.12 24.70 2.95
N THR A 47 27.86 25.79 2.71
CA THR A 47 29.19 25.70 2.11
C THR A 47 30.24 26.09 3.15
N ALA A 48 31.44 25.52 3.04
CA ALA A 48 32.57 25.87 3.90
C ALA A 48 32.94 27.37 3.85
N THR A 49 32.46 28.08 2.82
CA THR A 49 32.62 29.53 2.66
C THR A 49 31.61 30.36 3.45
N THR A 50 30.40 29.85 3.72
CA THR A 50 29.33 30.56 4.45
C THR A 50 29.15 30.06 5.89
N TRP A 51 29.46 28.79 6.17
CA TRP A 51 29.38 28.20 7.51
C TRP A 51 30.53 27.22 7.76
N LYS A 52 31.33 27.45 8.81
CA LYS A 52 32.56 26.69 9.09
C LYS A 52 32.79 26.48 10.59
N GLY A 53 33.63 25.50 10.92
CA GLY A 53 34.01 25.15 12.30
C GLY A 53 33.28 23.91 12.81
N THR A 54 33.70 23.40 13.97
CA THR A 54 33.28 22.10 14.50
C THR A 54 31.76 21.95 14.67
N LEU A 55 31.04 23.03 14.98
CA LEU A 55 29.58 23.01 15.09
C LEU A 55 28.89 22.90 13.73
N ALA A 56 29.44 23.54 12.70
CA ALA A 56 28.93 23.44 11.33
C ALA A 56 29.10 22.01 10.79
N THR A 57 30.28 21.41 11.01
CA THR A 57 30.54 20.00 10.64
C THR A 57 29.58 19.05 11.34
N LYS A 58 29.44 19.17 12.67
CA LYS A 58 28.51 18.32 13.44
C LYS A 58 27.05 18.46 12.98
N PHE A 59 26.65 19.66 12.58
CA PHE A 59 25.31 19.88 12.04
C PHE A 59 25.12 19.17 10.70
N ASP A 60 26.08 19.29 9.78
CA ASP A 60 26.04 18.59 8.50
C ASP A 60 26.03 17.07 8.68
N ASP A 61 26.82 16.53 9.61
CA ASP A 61 26.80 15.10 9.92
C ASP A 61 25.39 14.65 10.36
N ILE A 62 24.74 15.39 11.28
CA ILE A 62 23.36 15.10 11.72
C ILE A 62 22.38 15.20 10.55
N ARG A 63 22.56 16.21 9.69
CA ARG A 63 21.67 16.48 8.56
C ARG A 63 21.76 15.40 7.49
N ILE A 64 22.97 15.04 7.08
CA ILE A 64 23.20 14.11 5.98
C ILE A 64 23.04 12.67 6.45
N ASP A 65 23.77 12.27 7.48
CA ASP A 65 23.83 10.88 7.92
C ASP A 65 22.62 10.49 8.78
N GLY A 66 21.95 11.47 9.39
CA GLY A 66 20.73 11.26 10.17
C GLY A 66 19.46 11.51 9.36
N ILE A 67 19.19 12.79 9.08
CA ILE A 67 17.90 13.22 8.53
C ILE A 67 17.74 12.77 7.08
N LEU A 68 18.68 13.09 6.20
CA LEU A 68 18.60 12.75 4.78
C LEU A 68 18.61 11.24 4.56
N ALA A 69 19.49 10.50 5.27
CA ALA A 69 19.52 9.05 5.19
C ALA A 69 18.17 8.41 5.58
N SER A 70 17.58 8.83 6.70
CA SER A 70 16.26 8.35 7.15
C SER A 70 15.16 8.70 6.14
N TYR A 71 15.22 9.92 5.58
CA TYR A 71 14.27 10.36 4.56
C TYR A 71 14.33 9.50 3.30
N GLN A 72 15.53 9.23 2.81
CA GLN A 72 15.77 8.37 1.64
C GLN A 72 15.33 6.93 1.90
N GLU A 73 15.57 6.40 3.10
CA GLU A 73 15.12 5.07 3.50
C GLU A 73 13.59 4.96 3.44
N ILE A 74 12.87 5.97 3.95
CA ILE A 74 11.41 6.03 3.86
C ILE A 74 10.98 6.08 2.38
N GLN A 75 11.53 7.03 1.63
CA GLN A 75 11.17 7.29 0.22
C GLN A 75 11.36 6.06 -0.67
N THR A 76 12.40 5.27 -0.41
CA THR A 76 12.78 4.12 -1.23
C THR A 76 12.31 2.82 -0.59
N THR A 77 13.05 2.30 0.39
CA THR A 77 12.87 0.97 0.97
C THR A 77 11.50 0.81 1.61
N GLN A 78 11.07 1.74 2.47
CA GLN A 78 9.82 1.54 3.22
C GLN A 78 8.58 1.62 2.33
N PHE A 79 8.51 2.62 1.43
CA PHE A 79 7.41 2.68 0.46
C PHE A 79 7.38 1.45 -0.46
N ASN A 80 8.53 1.03 -1.02
CA ASN A 80 8.59 -0.14 -1.90
C ASN A 80 8.13 -1.42 -1.20
N ASN A 81 8.52 -1.60 0.07
CA ASN A 81 8.07 -2.73 0.88
C ASN A 81 6.56 -2.71 1.08
N VAL A 82 5.98 -1.56 1.44
CA VAL A 82 4.53 -1.43 1.65
C VAL A 82 3.75 -1.66 0.36
N PHE A 83 4.21 -1.13 -0.78
CA PHE A 83 3.56 -1.37 -2.07
C PHE A 83 3.60 -2.84 -2.47
N THR A 84 4.72 -3.52 -2.21
CA THR A 84 4.83 -4.96 -2.46
C THR A 84 3.82 -5.75 -1.62
N ILE A 85 3.69 -5.43 -0.33
CA ILE A 85 2.72 -6.06 0.57
C ILE A 85 1.28 -5.80 0.10
N LEU A 86 0.96 -4.56 -0.27
CA LEU A 86 -0.37 -4.18 -0.76
C LEU A 86 -0.72 -4.91 -2.05
N SER A 87 0.18 -4.90 -3.03
CA SER A 87 -0.02 -5.59 -4.32
C SER A 87 -0.28 -7.08 -4.13
N ASN A 88 0.54 -7.75 -3.30
CA ASN A 88 0.33 -9.15 -2.95
C ASN A 88 -1.03 -9.39 -2.31
N LYS A 89 -1.46 -8.51 -1.39
CA LYS A 89 -2.75 -8.67 -0.70
C LYS A 89 -3.94 -8.41 -1.63
N ILE A 90 -3.83 -7.42 -2.52
CA ILE A 90 -4.83 -7.13 -3.56
C ILE A 90 -4.99 -8.35 -4.45
N GLN A 91 -3.89 -8.93 -4.92
CA GLN A 91 -3.91 -10.11 -5.78
C GLN A 91 -4.55 -11.31 -5.08
N GLN A 92 -4.19 -11.54 -3.81
CA GLN A 92 -4.81 -12.59 -3.00
C GLN A 92 -6.33 -12.40 -2.90
N ILE A 93 -6.81 -11.19 -2.59
CA ILE A 93 -8.24 -10.94 -2.45
C ILE A 93 -8.98 -11.11 -3.78
N LYS A 94 -8.37 -10.74 -4.91
CA LYS A 94 -8.95 -10.98 -6.25
C LYS A 94 -9.17 -12.47 -6.50
N GLN A 95 -8.17 -13.31 -6.20
CA GLN A 95 -8.29 -14.77 -6.32
C GLN A 95 -9.35 -15.34 -5.37
N GLU A 96 -9.43 -14.84 -4.14
CA GLU A 96 -10.48 -15.24 -3.20
C GLU A 96 -11.88 -14.88 -3.71
N ILE A 97 -12.05 -13.70 -4.32
CA ILE A 97 -13.31 -13.28 -4.95
C ILE A 97 -13.71 -14.23 -6.08
N GLU A 98 -12.77 -14.59 -6.96
CA GLU A 98 -13.03 -15.54 -8.06
C GLU A 98 -13.48 -16.90 -7.54
N SER A 99 -12.80 -17.43 -6.52
CA SER A 99 -13.17 -18.69 -5.86
C SER A 99 -14.57 -18.65 -5.22
N ILE A 100 -14.91 -17.53 -4.57
CA ILE A 100 -16.25 -17.32 -4.01
C ILE A 100 -17.31 -17.31 -5.11
N LEU A 101 -17.06 -16.62 -6.22
CA LEU A 101 -18.00 -16.56 -7.35
C LEU A 101 -18.24 -17.95 -7.96
N ALA A 102 -17.19 -18.75 -8.13
CA ALA A 102 -17.32 -20.12 -8.61
C ALA A 102 -18.17 -20.98 -7.65
N THR A 103 -17.97 -20.80 -6.34
CA THR A 103 -18.76 -21.50 -5.31
C THR A 103 -20.23 -21.10 -5.34
N ILE A 104 -20.53 -19.80 -5.49
CA ILE A 104 -21.91 -19.30 -5.64
C ILE A 104 -22.58 -19.96 -6.85
N ALA A 105 -21.93 -19.94 -8.01
CA ALA A 105 -22.47 -20.52 -9.24
C ALA A 105 -22.78 -22.02 -9.11
N GLN A 106 -21.90 -22.79 -8.45
CA GLN A 106 -22.12 -24.21 -8.18
C GLN A 106 -23.34 -24.44 -7.27
N LEU A 107 -23.48 -23.64 -6.22
CA LEU A 107 -24.61 -23.75 -5.28
C LEU A 107 -25.95 -23.38 -5.93
N GLU A 108 -25.95 -22.36 -6.79
CA GLU A 108 -27.14 -21.95 -7.55
C GLU A 108 -27.61 -23.03 -8.52
N ALA A 109 -26.67 -23.63 -9.27
CA ALA A 109 -26.98 -24.75 -10.17
C ALA A 109 -27.57 -25.95 -9.40
N ALA A 110 -26.96 -26.32 -8.26
CA ALA A 110 -27.47 -27.42 -7.43
C ALA A 110 -28.88 -27.15 -6.87
N MET A 111 -29.18 -25.91 -6.47
CA MET A 111 -30.53 -25.53 -6.02
C MET A 111 -31.55 -25.57 -7.16
N ALA A 112 -31.18 -25.10 -8.36
CA ALA A 112 -32.06 -25.16 -9.53
C ALA A 112 -32.41 -26.61 -9.90
N GLU A 113 -31.41 -27.50 -9.95
CA GLU A 113 -31.62 -28.92 -10.21
C GLU A 113 -32.51 -29.60 -9.16
N ALA A 114 -32.34 -29.26 -7.88
CA ALA A 114 -33.17 -29.80 -6.81
C ALA A 114 -34.64 -29.34 -6.94
N SER A 115 -34.85 -28.07 -7.31
CA SER A 115 -36.20 -27.52 -7.52
C SER A 115 -36.91 -28.07 -8.76
N ALA A 116 -36.16 -28.52 -9.77
CA ALA A 116 -36.72 -29.11 -10.99
C ALA A 116 -37.09 -30.59 -10.86
N LYS A 117 -36.65 -31.25 -9.78
CA LYS A 117 -36.94 -32.68 -9.47
C LYS A 117 -38.15 -32.84 -8.53
N HIS A 118 -38.80 -31.75 -8.15
CA HIS A 118 -40.03 -31.71 -7.35
C HIS A 118 -41.11 -30.96 -8.13
#